data_AF-A0AB35UHY3-F1
#
_entry.id   AF-A0AB35UHY3-F1
#
_cell.length_a   1.000
_cell.length_b   1.000
_cell.length_c   1.000
_cell.angle_alpha   90.00
_cell.angle_beta   90.00
_cell.angle_gamma   90.00
#
_symmetry.space_group_name_H-M   'P 1'
#
loop_
_entity.id
_entity.type
_entity.pdbx_description
1 polymer ?
#
loop_
_entity_poly.entity_id
_entity_poly.type
_entity_poly.pdbx_seq_one_letter_code
_entity_poly.pdbx_strand_id
1 'polypeptide(L)'
;MKKKTMLAVLAVLFTVIIAAGLYDHYFAFKPDMHFVISENTETKDFHLQIITLMLGTDENRPMPKEFEDNLIAFMDWNNAIITDLYEVYIQPIDIYAYGEIKDGKVIFRYAGTVTTQDGEKSDYKEEAAFDFGIIPELVGFE
;
A
#
# COMPACT_ATOMS: atom_id res chain seq x y z
N MET A 1 43.37 -11.37 35.86
CA MET A 1 41.93 -11.04 36.04
C MET A 1 41.48 -9.87 35.16
N LYS A 2 42.13 -8.68 35.20
CA LYS A 2 41.71 -7.47 34.45
C LYS A 2 41.43 -7.65 32.94
N LYS A 3 42.27 -8.40 32.20
CA LYS A 3 42.06 -8.66 30.75
C LYS A 3 40.79 -9.46 30.44
N LYS A 4 40.46 -10.48 31.26
CA LYS A 4 39.25 -11.31 31.05
C LYS A 4 37.98 -10.51 31.36
N THR A 5 38.03 -9.68 32.40
CA THR A 5 36.94 -8.76 32.75
C THR A 5 36.72 -7.70 31.67
N MET A 6 37.80 -7.13 31.10
CA MET A 6 37.72 -6.16 30.00
C MET A 6 37.16 -6.79 28.71
N LEU A 7 37.58 -8.02 28.39
CA LEU A 7 37.06 -8.76 27.23
C LEU A 7 35.56 -9.05 27.38
N ALA A 8 35.13 -9.42 28.59
CA ALA A 8 33.71 -9.65 28.89
C ALA A 8 32.88 -8.37 28.76
N VAL A 9 33.39 -7.23 29.22
CA VAL A 9 32.73 -5.92 29.06
C VAL A 9 32.60 -5.53 27.59
N LEU A 10 33.66 -5.72 26.79
CA LEU A 10 33.63 -5.46 25.35
C LEU A 10 32.63 -6.37 24.63
N ALA A 11 32.58 -7.66 24.98
CA ALA A 11 31.63 -8.59 24.40
C ALA A 11 30.17 -8.19 24.69
N VAL A 12 29.87 -7.78 25.93
CA VAL A 12 28.53 -7.28 26.29
C VAL A 12 28.17 -6.01 25.51
N LEU A 13 29.11 -5.06 25.41
CA LEU A 13 28.91 -3.82 24.63
C LEU A 13 28.62 -4.13 23.15
N PHE A 14 29.37 -5.05 22.56
CA PHE A 14 29.18 -5.46 21.17
C PHE A 14 27.80 -6.10 20.97
N THR A 15 27.39 -6.99 21.88
CA THR A 15 26.05 -7.61 21.84
C THR A 15 24.95 -6.57 21.96
N VAL A 16 25.10 -5.56 22.83
CA VAL A 16 24.10 -4.49 22.98
C VAL A 16 24.03 -3.62 21.72
N ILE A 17 25.17 -3.28 21.11
CA ILE A 17 25.19 -2.50 19.86
C ILE A 17 24.53 -3.27 18.72
N ILE A 18 24.85 -4.57 18.57
CA ILE A 18 24.22 -5.43 17.58
C ILE A 18 22.72 -5.56 17.86
N ALA A 19 22.32 -5.80 19.10
CA ALA A 19 20.90 -5.92 19.47
C ALA A 19 20.14 -4.61 19.22
N ALA A 20 20.73 -3.45 19.51
CA ALA A 20 20.15 -2.14 19.23
C ALA A 20 20.04 -1.88 17.72
N GLY A 21 21.07 -2.23 16.95
CA GLY A 21 21.05 -2.13 15.48
C GLY A 21 20.02 -3.07 14.85
N LEU A 22 19.91 -4.31 15.34
CA LEU A 22 18.88 -5.26 14.91
C LEU A 22 17.48 -4.78 15.32
N TYR A 23 17.32 -4.23 16.52
CA TYR A 23 16.04 -3.68 16.96
C TYR A 23 15.60 -2.50 16.08
N ASP A 24 16.52 -1.56 15.80
CA ASP A 24 16.19 -0.41 14.97
C ASP A 24 15.92 -0.82 13.51
N HIS A 25 16.66 -1.80 13.00
CA HIS A 25 16.49 -2.31 11.64
C HIS A 25 15.19 -3.12 11.44
N TYR A 26 14.83 -3.98 12.40
CA TYR A 26 13.70 -4.92 12.24
C TYR A 26 12.41 -4.51 12.95
N PHE A 27 12.49 -3.74 14.04
CA PHE A 27 11.32 -3.48 14.90
C PHE A 27 10.91 -2.02 14.96
N ALA A 28 11.68 -1.11 14.39
CA ALA A 28 11.49 0.31 14.58
C ALA A 28 10.97 1.04 13.33
N PHE A 29 10.84 0.36 12.18
CA PHE A 29 9.98 0.81 11.09
C PHE A 29 8.53 0.43 11.40
N LYS A 30 7.73 1.43 11.78
CA LYS A 30 6.31 1.28 12.10
C LYS A 30 5.55 2.43 11.44
N PRO A 31 5.38 2.38 10.11
CA PRO A 31 4.64 3.43 9.42
C PRO A 31 3.17 3.34 9.83
N ASP A 32 2.53 4.50 9.81
CA ASP A 32 1.08 4.62 9.94
C ASP A 32 0.49 4.52 8.54
N MET A 33 -0.18 3.42 8.21
CA MET A 33 -0.60 3.12 6.83
C MET A 33 -2.09 2.81 6.78
N HIS A 34 -2.82 3.67 6.07
CA HIS A 34 -4.26 3.58 5.90
C HIS A 34 -4.60 3.62 4.41
N PHE A 35 -5.48 2.73 3.99
CA PHE A 35 -6.16 2.87 2.71
C PHE A 35 -7.57 3.37 2.96
N VAL A 36 -7.99 4.34 2.16
CA VAL A 36 -9.34 4.90 2.22
C VAL A 36 -9.96 4.87 0.83
N ILE A 37 -11.27 4.63 0.78
CA ILE A 37 -12.04 4.88 -0.45
C ILE A 37 -12.46 6.35 -0.47
N SER A 38 -12.08 7.04 -1.54
CA SER A 38 -12.62 8.34 -1.92
C SER A 38 -13.54 8.19 -3.12
N GLU A 39 -14.60 8.98 -3.21
CA GLU A 39 -15.52 8.91 -4.34
C GLU A 39 -15.37 10.15 -5.22
N ASN A 40 -15.29 9.95 -6.53
CA ASN A 40 -15.48 11.00 -7.51
C ASN A 40 -16.84 10.82 -8.19
N THR A 41 -17.71 11.80 -7.98
CA THR A 41 -19.01 11.92 -8.66
C THR A 41 -19.12 13.29 -9.34
N GLU A 42 -18.24 13.55 -10.30
CA GLU A 42 -18.20 14.79 -11.09
C GLU A 42 -19.49 15.04 -11.88
N THR A 43 -20.11 13.99 -12.42
CA THR A 43 -21.36 14.04 -13.17
C THR A 43 -22.31 12.94 -12.72
N LYS A 44 -23.58 13.00 -13.14
CA LYS A 44 -24.57 11.94 -12.83
C LYS A 44 -24.23 10.59 -13.47
N ASP A 45 -23.44 10.61 -14.53
CA ASP A 45 -23.08 9.44 -15.32
C ASP A 45 -21.61 9.03 -15.06
N PHE A 46 -20.99 9.58 -14.02
CA PHE A 46 -19.62 9.25 -13.64
C PHE A 46 -19.55 8.99 -12.15
N HIS A 47 -19.50 7.71 -11.79
CA HIS A 47 -19.22 7.24 -10.45
C HIS A 47 -17.91 6.45 -10.46
N LEU A 48 -16.92 6.96 -9.75
CA LEU A 48 -15.62 6.31 -9.62
C LEU A 48 -15.19 6.37 -8.15
N GLN A 49 -15.20 5.21 -7.49
CA GLN A 49 -14.45 5.06 -6.24
C GLN A 49 -12.96 4.96 -6.55
N ILE A 50 -12.13 5.58 -5.73
CA ILE A 50 -10.67 5.65 -5.86
C ILE A 50 -10.05 5.22 -4.54
N ILE A 51 -9.13 4.27 -4.60
CA ILE A 51 -8.32 3.83 -3.46
C ILE A 51 -7.21 4.85 -3.24
N THR A 52 -7.24 5.51 -2.09
CA THR A 52 -6.22 6.49 -1.67
C THR A 52 -5.41 5.92 -0.52
N LEU A 53 -4.09 6.02 -0.63
CA LEU A 53 -3.15 5.69 0.43
C LEU A 53 -2.85 6.93 1.28
N MET A 54 -3.00 6.82 2.60
CA MET A 54 -2.43 7.74 3.58
C MET A 54 -1.28 7.05 4.30
N LEU A 55 -0.08 7.61 4.18
CA LEU A 55 1.14 7.04 4.72
C LEU A 55 1.86 8.05 5.60
N GLY A 56 1.98 7.75 6.89
CA GLY A 56 2.83 8.45 7.85
C GLY A 56 4.11 7.65 8.09
N THR A 57 5.28 8.24 7.83
CA THR A 57 6.57 7.64 8.16
C THR A 57 7.45 8.62 8.94
N ASP A 58 8.41 8.11 9.70
CA ASP A 58 9.48 8.94 10.27
C ASP A 58 10.49 9.26 9.16
N GLU A 59 10.52 10.51 8.71
CA GLU A 59 11.38 10.99 7.62
C GLU A 59 12.89 10.76 7.88
N ASN A 60 13.30 10.58 9.13
CA ASN A 60 14.69 10.34 9.49
C ASN A 60 15.11 8.88 9.32
N ARG A 61 14.17 7.99 8.93
CA ARG A 61 14.39 6.55 8.84
C ARG A 61 14.22 6.08 7.40
N PRO A 62 15.18 5.30 6.87
CA PRO A 62 15.01 4.72 5.55
C PRO A 62 13.88 3.69 5.58
N MET A 63 13.05 3.73 4.54
CA MET A 63 12.02 2.73 4.29
C MET A 63 12.68 1.39 3.92
N PRO A 64 12.20 0.25 4.44
CA PRO A 64 12.65 -1.04 3.96
C PRO A 64 12.38 -1.19 2.46
N LYS A 65 13.37 -1.66 1.71
CA LYS A 65 13.28 -1.77 0.24
C LYS A 65 12.06 -2.59 -0.23
N GLU A 66 11.74 -3.69 0.45
CA GLU A 66 10.59 -4.51 0.10
C GLU A 66 9.25 -3.76 0.30
N PHE A 67 9.15 -2.93 1.35
CA PHE A 67 7.98 -2.08 1.56
C PHE A 67 7.89 -1.01 0.46
N GLU A 68 9.00 -0.35 0.13
CA GLU A 68 9.08 0.66 -0.94
C GLU A 68 8.72 0.08 -2.31
N ASP A 69 9.26 -1.08 -2.67
CA ASP A 69 8.99 -1.73 -3.95
C ASP A 69 7.49 -2.10 -4.07
N ASN A 70 6.84 -2.56 -2.99
CA ASN A 70 5.39 -2.84 -2.98
C ASN A 70 4.54 -1.56 -3.00
N LEU A 71 4.99 -0.50 -2.34
CA LEU A 71 4.34 0.80 -2.37
C LEU A 71 4.30 1.37 -3.80
N ILE A 72 5.44 1.33 -4.49
CA ILE A 72 5.55 1.75 -5.90
C ILE A 72 4.65 0.87 -6.78
N ALA A 73 4.69 -0.44 -6.60
CA ALA A 73 3.85 -1.36 -7.38
C ALA A 73 2.34 -1.06 -7.20
N PHE A 74 1.90 -0.75 -5.98
CA PHE A 74 0.53 -0.31 -5.71
C PHE A 74 0.21 1.00 -6.43
N MET A 75 1.08 2.01 -6.32
CA MET A 75 0.86 3.32 -6.94
C MET A 75 0.79 3.21 -8.47
N ASP A 76 1.68 2.46 -9.08
CA ASP A 76 1.72 2.23 -10.52
C ASP A 76 0.45 1.53 -11.02
N TRP A 77 0.04 0.45 -10.32
CA TRP A 77 -1.18 -0.28 -10.64
C TRP A 77 -2.44 0.60 -10.51
N ASN A 78 -2.56 1.32 -9.39
CA ASN A 78 -3.71 2.18 -9.14
C ASN A 78 -3.79 3.34 -10.14
N ASN A 79 -2.65 3.96 -10.46
CA ASN A 79 -2.59 5.04 -11.45
C ASN A 79 -2.91 4.54 -12.86
N ALA A 80 -2.43 3.35 -13.25
CA ALA A 80 -2.76 2.76 -14.55
C ALA A 80 -4.27 2.57 -14.74
N ILE A 81 -4.97 2.10 -13.70
CA ILE A 81 -6.44 1.96 -13.71
C ILE A 81 -7.13 3.31 -13.84
N ILE A 82 -6.72 4.30 -13.04
CA ILE A 82 -7.31 5.63 -13.11
C ILE A 82 -7.10 6.22 -14.51
N THR A 83 -5.88 6.18 -15.04
CA THR A 83 -5.59 6.65 -16.41
C THR A 83 -6.44 5.95 -17.46
N ASP A 84 -6.55 4.62 -17.40
CA ASP A 84 -7.37 3.83 -18.31
C ASP A 84 -8.85 4.27 -18.27
N LEU A 85 -9.41 4.44 -17.07
CA LEU A 85 -10.80 4.87 -16.86
C LEU A 85 -11.08 6.30 -17.38
N TYR A 86 -10.11 7.22 -17.34
CA TYR A 86 -10.27 8.58 -17.85
C TYR A 86 -9.93 8.75 -19.33
N GLU A 87 -9.02 7.95 -19.88
CA GLU A 87 -8.51 8.14 -21.25
C GLU A 87 -9.13 7.20 -22.29
N VAL A 88 -9.49 5.98 -21.89
CA VAL A 88 -9.96 4.93 -22.81
C VAL A 88 -11.49 4.87 -22.89
N TYR A 89 -12.17 5.11 -21.78
CA TYR A 89 -13.62 4.98 -21.67
C TYR A 89 -14.36 6.32 -21.73
N ILE A 90 -15.65 6.26 -22.06
CA ILE A 90 -16.56 7.41 -22.05
C ILE A 90 -17.68 7.19 -21.02
N GLN A 91 -18.36 8.27 -20.63
CA GLN A 91 -19.53 8.19 -19.75
C GLN A 91 -20.70 7.48 -20.49
N PRO A 92 -21.52 6.67 -19.79
CA PRO A 92 -21.51 6.45 -18.35
C PRO A 92 -20.42 5.48 -17.85
N ILE A 93 -19.87 5.77 -16.66
CA ILE A 93 -18.91 4.95 -15.91
C ILE A 93 -19.44 4.78 -14.49
N ASP A 94 -19.42 3.55 -13.99
CA ASP A 94 -19.87 3.20 -12.64
C ASP A 94 -18.94 2.14 -12.06
N ILE A 95 -17.93 2.56 -11.29
CA ILE A 95 -16.83 1.74 -10.78
C ILE A 95 -16.74 1.85 -9.26
N TYR A 96 -16.71 0.68 -8.62
CA TYR A 96 -16.54 0.49 -7.18
C TYR A 96 -15.17 -0.09 -6.86
N ALA A 97 -14.64 0.28 -5.70
CA ALA A 97 -13.37 -0.20 -5.18
C ALA A 97 -13.61 -1.12 -3.98
N TYR A 98 -12.83 -2.18 -3.89
CA TYR A 98 -12.89 -3.17 -2.82
C TYR A 98 -11.49 -3.48 -2.30
N GLY A 99 -11.42 -3.94 -1.06
CA GLY A 99 -10.17 -4.16 -0.36
C GLY A 99 -10.36 -5.18 0.74
N GLU A 100 -9.53 -6.22 0.75
CA GLU A 100 -9.51 -7.22 1.82
C GLU A 100 -8.08 -7.58 2.21
N ILE A 101 -7.91 -8.06 3.45
CA ILE A 101 -6.63 -8.60 3.93
C ILE A 101 -6.74 -10.11 4.03
N LYS A 102 -5.89 -10.81 3.28
CA LYS A 102 -5.87 -12.27 3.22
C LYS A 102 -4.44 -12.79 3.19
N ASP A 103 -4.14 -13.75 4.06
CA ASP A 103 -2.81 -14.38 4.16
C ASP A 103 -1.65 -13.37 4.31
N GLY A 104 -1.88 -12.29 5.07
CA GLY A 104 -0.90 -11.22 5.31
C GLY A 104 -0.75 -10.22 4.15
N LYS A 105 -1.47 -10.42 3.05
CA LYS A 105 -1.47 -9.54 1.88
C LYS A 105 -2.74 -8.72 1.80
N VAL A 106 -2.63 -7.55 1.18
CA VAL A 106 -3.77 -6.69 0.88
C VAL A 106 -4.18 -6.94 -0.55
N ILE A 107 -5.44 -7.28 -0.78
CA ILE A 107 -6.01 -7.51 -2.10
C ILE A 107 -6.94 -6.35 -2.41
N PHE A 108 -6.67 -5.63 -3.49
CA PHE A 108 -7.50 -4.56 -4.00
C PHE A 108 -8.19 -4.98 -5.29
N ARG A 109 -9.42 -4.51 -5.48
CA ARG A 109 -10.19 -4.75 -6.71
C ARG A 109 -10.96 -3.51 -7.13
N TYR A 110 -10.96 -3.24 -8.43
CA TYR A 110 -11.94 -2.35 -9.05
C TYR A 110 -12.92 -3.19 -9.87
N ALA A 111 -14.21 -2.94 -9.71
CA ALA A 111 -15.24 -3.62 -10.51
C ALA A 111 -16.45 -2.73 -10.76
N GLY A 112 -17.11 -2.94 -11.89
CA GLY A 112 -18.32 -2.21 -12.23
C GLY A 112 -18.57 -2.22 -13.73
N THR A 113 -19.08 -1.11 -14.27
CA THR A 113 -19.40 -0.98 -15.68
C THR A 113 -18.74 0.25 -16.30
N VAL A 114 -18.25 0.09 -17.53
CA VAL A 114 -17.67 1.16 -18.34
C VAL A 114 -18.36 1.20 -19.70
N THR A 115 -18.26 2.33 -20.38
CA THR A 115 -18.75 2.48 -21.76
C THR A 115 -17.56 2.73 -22.68
N THR A 116 -17.39 1.91 -23.72
CA THR A 116 -16.31 2.04 -24.72
C THR A 116 -16.55 3.25 -25.62
N GLN A 117 -15.52 3.68 -26.37
CA GLN A 117 -15.64 4.80 -27.31
C GLN A 117 -16.70 4.59 -28.41
N ASP A 118 -17.01 3.33 -28.72
CA ASP A 118 -18.07 2.95 -29.67
C ASP A 118 -19.48 3.01 -29.04
N GLY A 119 -19.58 3.31 -27.75
CA GLY A 119 -20.84 3.42 -27.00
C GLY A 119 -21.35 2.09 -26.44
N GLU A 120 -20.54 1.03 -26.43
CA GLU A 120 -20.91 -0.26 -25.88
C GLU A 120 -20.61 -0.33 -24.38
N LYS A 121 -21.55 -0.86 -23.59
CA LYS A 121 -21.34 -1.11 -22.17
C LYS A 121 -20.63 -2.45 -21.96
N SER A 122 -19.62 -2.47 -21.10
CA SER A 122 -18.90 -3.67 -20.72
C SER A 122 -18.63 -3.72 -19.22
N ASP A 123 -18.54 -4.94 -18.69
CA ASP A 123 -18.08 -5.16 -17.33
C ASP A 123 -16.59 -4.81 -17.22
N TYR A 124 -16.22 -4.07 -16.17
CA TYR A 124 -14.85 -3.75 -15.83
C TYR A 124 -14.43 -4.53 -14.59
N LYS A 125 -13.22 -5.09 -14.61
CA LYS A 125 -12.66 -5.80 -13.45
C LYS A 125 -11.14 -5.80 -13.47
N GLU A 126 -10.56 -5.27 -12.42
CA GLU A 126 -9.11 -5.32 -12.15
C GLU A 126 -8.86 -5.74 -10.70
N GLU A 127 -7.82 -6.53 -10.47
CA GLU A 127 -7.48 -7.04 -9.13
C GLU A 127 -5.96 -7.20 -8.97
N ALA A 128 -5.44 -6.78 -7.83
CA ALA A 128 -4.04 -6.98 -7.48
C ALA A 128 -3.86 -7.25 -5.98
N ALA A 129 -2.78 -7.97 -5.65
CA ALA A 129 -2.43 -8.30 -4.28
C ALA A 129 -1.02 -7.77 -3.95
N PHE A 130 -0.89 -7.11 -2.80
CA PHE A 130 0.33 -6.45 -2.36
C PHE A 130 0.76 -6.96 -0.99
N ASP A 131 2.07 -7.14 -0.82
CA ASP A 131 2.66 -7.60 0.44
C ASP A 131 3.55 -6.50 1.01
N PHE A 132 2.94 -5.63 1.81
CA PHE A 132 3.67 -4.52 2.42
C PHE A 132 4.54 -4.98 3.60
N GLY A 133 4.54 -6.26 3.99
CA GLY A 133 5.22 -6.74 5.20
C GLY A 133 4.62 -6.21 6.51
N ILE A 134 3.57 -5.39 6.42
CA ILE A 134 2.76 -4.87 7.51
C ILE A 134 1.29 -4.94 7.12
N ILE A 135 0.42 -4.97 8.12
CA ILE A 135 -1.03 -4.99 7.93
C ILE A 135 -1.54 -3.55 8.03
N PRO A 136 -1.97 -2.89 6.92
CA PRO A 136 -2.57 -1.57 6.98
C PRO A 136 -3.97 -1.62 7.58
N GLU A 137 -4.49 -0.46 7.93
CA GLU A 137 -5.92 -0.27 8.15
C GLU A 137 -6.65 -0.03 6.81
N LEU A 138 -7.80 -0.69 6.64
CA LEU A 138 -8.68 -0.50 5.49
C LEU A 138 -9.94 0.24 5.96
N VAL A 139 -10.09 1.50 5.57
CA VAL A 139 -11.21 2.36 5.99
C VAL A 139 -12.19 2.54 4.85
N GLY A 140 -13.45 2.20 5.08
CA GLY A 140 -14.53 2.37 4.10
C GLY A 140 -14.57 1.31 3.00
N PHE A 141 -13.80 0.22 3.13
CA PHE A 141 -13.92 -0.96 2.29
C PHE A 141 -15.00 -1.90 2.85
N GLU A 142 -15.93 -2.31 1.99
CA GLU A 142 -16.98 -3.32 2.29
C GLU A 142 -16.62 -4.71 1.75
#